data_AF-A0A943PJC8-F1
#
_entry.id   AF-A0A943PJC8-F1
#
_cell.length_a   1.000
_cell.length_b   1.000
_cell.length_c   1.000
_cell.angle_alpha   90.00
_cell.angle_beta   90.00
_cell.angle_gamma   90.00
#
_symmetry.space_group_name_H-M   'P 1'
#
loop_
_entity.id
_entity.type
_entity.pdbx_description
1 polymer ?
#
loop_
_entity_poly.entity_id
_entity_poly.type
_entity_poly.pdbx_seq_one_letter_code
_entity_poly.pdbx_strand_id
1 'polypeptide(L)' 'TSNTHVKTLCDAVEEAMDAAGEPMLSREGHRSGTWVLMDFGSLVVHVFTGEARKFYDLERLWQDGHQVNLAPVLGENA' A
#
# COMPACT_ATOMS: atom_id res chain seq x y z
N THR A 1 5.62 -0.86 14.34
CA THR A 1 6.43 -1.03 13.10
C THR A 1 7.01 0.32 12.73
N SER A 2 8.30 0.41 12.41
CA SER A 2 9.00 1.69 12.25
C SER A 2 8.77 2.34 10.88
N ASN A 3 9.03 3.65 10.78
CA ASN A 3 9.00 4.40 9.53
C ASN A 3 9.97 3.84 8.47
N THR A 4 11.10 3.28 8.90
CA THR A 4 12.04 2.60 8.00
C THR A 4 11.36 1.44 7.29
N HIS A 5 10.57 0.64 8.01
CA HIS A 5 9.86 -0.48 7.41
C HIS A 5 8.78 0.00 6.43
N VAL A 6 8.04 1.07 6.76
CA VAL A 6 7.08 1.69 5.82
C VAL A 6 7.80 2.13 4.54
N LYS A 7 8.95 2.79 4.66
CA LYS A 7 9.75 3.19 3.51
C LYS A 7 10.17 1.98 2.67
N THR A 8 10.73 0.94 3.28
CA THR A 8 11.13 -0.29 2.57
C THR A 8 9.97 -0.94 1.82
N LEU A 9 8.77 -0.97 2.41
CA LEU A 9 7.58 -1.48 1.73
C LEU A 9 7.17 -0.61 0.53
N CYS A 10 7.24 0.72 0.67
CA CYS A 10 6.94 1.62 -0.45
C CYS A 10 7.95 1.43 -1.58
N ASP A 11 9.24 1.37 -1.26
CA ASP A 11 10.31 1.18 -2.25
C ASP A 11 10.13 -0.16 -3.00
N ALA A 12 9.73 -1.23 -2.30
CA ALA A 12 9.45 -2.53 -2.92
C ALA A 12 8.22 -2.51 -3.84
N VAL A 13 7.17 -1.78 -3.47
CA VAL A 13 5.98 -1.60 -4.33
C VAL A 13 6.34 -0.82 -5.59
N GLU A 14 7.13 0.25 -5.45
CA GLU A 14 7.60 1.06 -6.57
C GLU A 14 8.43 0.23 -7.55
N GLU A 15 9.40 -0.55 -7.05
CA GLU A 15 10.22 -1.45 -7.87
C GLU A 15 9.38 -2.50 -8.63
N ALA A 16 8.39 -3.09 -7.95
CA ALA A 16 7.52 -4.09 -8.57
C ALA A 16 6.62 -3.51 -9.68
N MET A 17 6.09 -2.30 -9.47
CA MET A 17 5.22 -1.62 -10.43
C MET A 17 6.01 -1.10 -11.63
N ASP A 18 7.22 -0.59 -11.41
CA ASP A 18 8.14 -0.20 -12.48
C ASP A 18 8.53 -1.41 -13.35
N ALA A 19 8.82 -2.56 -12.73
CA ALA A 19 9.11 -3.79 -13.46
C ALA A 19 7.90 -4.31 -14.29
N ALA A 20 6.68 -3.99 -13.85
CA ALA A 20 5.45 -4.28 -14.59
C ALA A 20 5.13 -3.25 -15.69
N GLY A 21 5.88 -2.15 -15.77
CA GLY A 21 5.64 -1.07 -16.72
C GLY A 21 4.50 -0.13 -16.34
N GLU A 22 4.10 -0.11 -15.07
CA GLU A 22 2.99 0.70 -14.53
C GLU A 22 3.55 1.80 -13.61
N PRO A 23 3.92 2.98 -14.14
CA PRO A 23 4.56 4.03 -13.35
C PRO A 23 3.60 4.66 -12.34
N MET A 24 4.14 5.02 -11.17
CA MET A 24 3.38 5.73 -10.14
C MET A 24 2.95 7.14 -10.62
N LEU A 25 1.67 7.46 -10.47
CA LEU A 25 1.12 8.79 -10.82
C LEU A 25 1.42 9.81 -9.73
N SER A 26 1.23 9.41 -8.47
CA SER A 26 1.49 10.28 -7.33
C SER A 26 1.84 9.48 -6.08
N ARG A 27 2.64 10.12 -5.21
CA ARG A 27 2.97 9.62 -3.88
C ARG A 27 2.67 10.70 -2.87
N GLU A 28 1.75 10.41 -1.96
CA GLU A 28 1.44 11.28 -0.84
C GLU A 28 1.88 10.63 0.46
N GLY A 29 2.30 11.44 1.43
CA GLY A 29 2.74 10.92 2.71
C GLY A 29 2.68 11.98 3.78
N HIS A 30 2.12 11.62 4.94
CA HIS A 30 2.19 12.49 6.10
C HIS A 30 3.66 12.62 6.53
N ARG A 31 4.10 13.83 6.93
CA ARG A 31 5.50 14.16 7.28
C ARG A 31 6.16 13.19 8.29
N SER A 32 5.37 12.43 9.04
CA SER A 32 5.83 11.43 9.99
C SER A 32 6.13 10.06 9.39
N GLY A 33 5.87 9.80 8.09
CA GLY A 33 6.08 8.49 7.45
C GLY A 33 5.18 7.38 7.99
N THR A 34 4.11 7.74 8.68
CA THR A 34 3.18 6.80 9.33
C THR A 34 2.08 6.29 8.40
N TRP A 35 1.78 7.06 7.35
CA TRP A 35 0.87 6.72 6.27
C TRP A 35 1.44 7.27 4.97
N VAL A 36 1.60 6.39 3.99
CA VAL A 36 1.93 6.70 2.61
C VAL A 36 0.81 6.18 1.70
N LEU A 37 0.39 7.01 0.77
CA LEU A 37 -0.53 6.68 -0.32
C LEU A 37 0.27 6.68 -1.63
N MET A 38 0.14 5.61 -2.41
CA MET A 38 0.77 5.47 -3.72
C MET A 38 -0.34 5.23 -4.74
N ASP A 39 -0.45 6.13 -5.72
CA ASP A 39 -1.49 6.13 -6.74
C ASP A 39 -0.93 5.68 -8.09
N PHE A 40 -1.54 4.65 -8.67
CA PHE A 40 -1.24 4.11 -10.00
C PHE A 40 -2.44 4.23 -10.96
N GLY A 41 -3.44 5.05 -10.62
CA GLY A 41 -4.64 5.31 -11.42
C GLY A 41 -5.72 4.24 -11.29
N SER A 42 -5.41 3.00 -11.66
CA SER A 42 -6.34 1.86 -11.52
C SER A 42 -6.23 1.14 -10.17
N LEU A 43 -5.12 1.36 -9.47
CA LEU A 43 -4.79 0.77 -8.18
C LEU A 43 -4.23 1.86 -7.25
N VAL A 44 -4.69 1.86 -6.00
CA VAL A 44 -4.14 2.72 -4.94
C VAL A 44 -3.64 1.84 -3.79
N VAL A 45 -2.39 2.02 -3.40
CA VAL A 45 -1.76 1.28 -2.30
C VAL A 45 -1.62 2.20 -1.09
N HIS A 46 -2.19 1.76 0.04
CA HIS A 46 -2.07 2.46 1.32
C HIS A 46 -1.10 1.71 2.23
N VAL A 47 0.04 2.31 2.55
CA VAL A 47 1.04 1.72 3.46
C VAL A 47 1.00 2.45 4.80
N PHE A 48 0.75 1.70 5.87
CA PHE A 48 0.57 2.23 7.22
C PHE A 48 1.56 1.65 8.23
N THR A 49 1.89 2.42 9.26
CA THR A 49 2.28 1.81 10.54
C THR A 49 1.07 1.16 11.20
N GLY A 50 1.32 0.18 12.08
CA GLY A 50 0.23 -0.51 12.79
C GLY A 50 -0.66 0.43 13.62
N GLU A 51 -0.11 1.52 14.17
CA GLU A 51 -0.87 2.52 14.91
C GLU A 51 -1.74 3.37 13.99
N ALA A 52 -1.19 3.84 12.86
CA ALA A 52 -1.94 4.63 11.89
C ALA A 52 -3.10 3.85 11.28
N ARG A 53 -2.89 2.57 10.93
CA ARG A 53 -3.97 1.70 10.41
C ARG A 53 -5.14 1.59 11.38
N LYS A 54 -4.86 1.39 12.67
CA LYS A 54 -5.90 1.33 13.71
C LYS A 54 -6.61 2.66 13.93
N PHE A 55 -5.89 3.78 13.80
CA PHE A 55 -6.46 5.11 13.99
C PHE A 55 -7.38 5.51 12.84
N TYR A 56 -6.96 5.27 11.59
CA TYR A 56 -7.73 5.64 10.40
C TYR A 56 -8.83 4.63 10.05
N ASP A 57 -8.63 3.33 10.35
CA ASP A 57 -9.62 2.26 10.18
C ASP A 57 -10.31 2.30 8.80
N LEU A 58 -9.51 2.38 7.73
CA LEU A 58 -10.04 2.49 6.37
C LEU A 58 -10.83 1.24 5.96
N GLU A 59 -10.56 0.10 6.58
CA GLU A 59 -11.34 -1.13 6.42
C GLU A 59 -12.83 -0.89 6.64
N ARG A 60 -13.17 -0.05 7.62
CA ARG A 60 -14.57 0.34 7.85
C ARG A 60 -15.13 1.20 6.72
N LEU A 61 -14.33 2.07 6.12
CA LEU A 61 -14.77 2.88 4.98
C LEU A 61 -15.06 2.00 3.74
N TRP A 62 -14.22 0.99 3.52
CA TRP A 62 -14.30 0.09 2.36
C TRP A 62 -15.09 -1.19 2.61
N GLN A 63 -15.89 -1.25 3.68
CA GLN A 63 -16.59 -2.47 4.10
C GLN A 63 -17.58 -3.00 3.04
N ASP A 64 -18.16 -2.10 2.23
CA ASP A 64 -19.07 -2.45 1.15
C ASP A 64 -18.34 -2.82 -0.16
N GLY A 65 -17.00 -2.77 -0.15
CA GLY A 65 -16.16 -3.13 -1.28
C GLY A 65 -16.08 -4.65 -1.48
N HIS A 66 -15.92 -5.07 -2.73
CA HIS A 66 -15.69 -6.47 -3.04
C HIS A 66 -14.25 -6.88 -2.70
N GLN A 67 -14.08 -7.75 -1.72
CA GLN A 67 -12.77 -8.30 -1.39
C GLN A 67 -12.31 -9.27 -2.48
N VAL A 68 -11.19 -8.94 -3.10
CA VAL A 68 -10.54 -9.79 -4.10
C VAL A 68 -9.61 -10.77 -3.38
N ASN A 69 -9.80 -12.08 -3.60
CA ASN A 69 -8.88 -13.09 -3.10
C ASN A 69 -7.59 -13.08 -3.95
N LEU A 70 -6.47 -12.70 -3.34
CA LEU A 70 -5.17 -12.64 -4.00
C LEU A 70 -4.37 -13.95 -3.89
N ALA A 71 -4.81 -14.94 -3.10
CA ALA A 71 -4.09 -16.21 -2.94
C ALA A 71 -3.73 -16.91 -4.28
N PRO A 72 -4.58 -16.90 -5.32
CA PRO A 72 -4.23 -17.54 -6.60
C PRO A 72 -3.10 -16.87 -7.40
N VAL A 73 -2.80 -15.60 -7.10
CA VAL A 73 -1.78 -14.81 -7.82
C VAL A 73 -0.53 -14.55 -6.98
N LEU A 74 -0.58 -14.83 -5.69
CA LEU A 74 0.57 -14.82 -4.80
C LEU A 74 1.35 -16.13 -5.01
N GLY A 75 2.57 -16.03 -5.55
CA GLY A 75 3.45 -17.20 -5.74
C GLY A 75 3.80 -17.89 -4.42
N GLU A 76 4.48 -19.05 -4.47
CA GLU A 76 4.75 -19.94 -3.32
C GLU A 76 5.50 -19.31 -2.11
N ASN A 77 5.87 -18.03 -2.18
CA ASN A 77 6.59 -17.27 -1.14
C ASN A 77 5.74 -16.23 -0.40
N ALA A 78 4.40 -16.31 -0.45
CA ALA A 78 3.49 -15.42 0.26
C ALA A 78 3.04 -15.95 1.64
#